data_AF-A0A376PNP4-F1
#
_entry.id   AF-A0A376PNP4-F1
#
_cell.length_a   1.000
_cell.length_b   1.000
_cell.length_c   1.000
_cell.angle_alpha   90.00
_cell.angle_beta   90.00
_cell.angle_gamma   90.00
#
_symmetry.space_group_name_H-M   'P 1'
#
loop_
_entity.id
_entity.type
_entity.pdbx_description
1 polymer ?
#
loop_
_entity_poly.entity_id
_entity_poly.type
_entity_poly.pdbx_seq_one_letter_code
_entity_poly.pdbx_strand_id
1 'polypeptide(L)' 'MPGKIAVEVAYALPEKQYLQRVTLQEGATVEEAIRASGFAGIAYRYRFN' A
#
# COMPACT_ATOMS: atom_id res chain seq x y z
N MET A 1 -6.17 -5.14 23.48
CA MET A 1 -6.00 -4.16 22.38
C MET A 1 -5.40 -4.90 21.20
N PRO A 2 -5.89 -4.72 19.96
CA PRO A 2 -5.31 -5.38 18.80
C PRO A 2 -3.85 -4.95 18.61
N GLY A 3 -3.00 -5.88 18.18
CA GLY A 3 -1.59 -5.62 17.94
C GLY A 3 -1.36 -4.67 16.76
N LYS A 4 -0.11 -4.24 16.58
CA LYS A 4 0.32 -3.58 15.34
C LYS A 4 1.15 -4.54 14.50
N ILE A 5 0.93 -4.54 13.20
CA ILE A 5 1.69 -5.34 12.23
C ILE A 5 2.45 -4.43 11.27
N ALA A 6 3.63 -4.85 10.85
CA ALA A 6 4.37 -4.20 9.78
C ALA A 6 4.04 -4.88 8.44
N VAL A 7 3.63 -4.09 7.45
CA VAL A 7 3.24 -4.56 6.12
C VAL A 7 4.05 -3.80 5.08
N GLU A 8 4.44 -4.48 4.00
CA GLU A 8 5.11 -3.86 2.87
C GLU A 8 4.18 -3.85 1.65
N VAL A 9 4.02 -2.68 1.05
CA VAL A 9 3.24 -2.48 -0.16
C VAL A 9 4.20 -2.24 -1.32
N ALA A 10 4.30 -3.22 -2.21
CA ALA A 10 5.13 -3.14 -3.40
C ALA A 10 4.32 -2.67 -4.61
N TYR A 11 4.79 -1.63 -5.29
CA TYR A 11 4.28 -1.17 -6.58
C TYR A 11 5.34 -1.45 -7.65
N ALA A 12 5.07 -2.42 -8.51
CA ALA A 12 5.92 -2.76 -9.65
C ALA A 12 5.49 -1.97 -10.88
N LEU A 13 5.92 -0.71 -10.99
CA LEU A 13 5.69 0.07 -12.21
C LEU A 13 6.74 -0.30 -13.26
N PRO A 14 6.40 -0.28 -14.57
CA PRO A 14 7.33 -0.66 -15.63
C PRO A 14 8.68 0.07 -15.58
N GLU A 15 8.66 1.35 -15.20
CA GLU A 15 9.85 2.20 -15.14
C GLU A 15 10.57 2.14 -13.78
N LYS A 16 9.84 1.80 -12.70
CA LYS A 16 10.40 1.80 -11.34
C LYS A 16 9.57 0.98 -10.36
N GLN A 17 10.27 0.22 -9.53
CA GLN A 17 9.68 -0.45 -8.39
C GLN A 17 9.72 0.44 -7.14
N TYR A 18 8.61 0.50 -6.42
CA TYR A 18 8.50 1.19 -5.14
C TYR A 18 8.11 0.19 -4.07
N LEU A 19 8.75 0.27 -2.91
CA LEU A 19 8.41 -0.51 -1.73
C LEU A 19 8.11 0.46 -0.59
N GLN A 20 6.89 0.41 -0.06
CA GLN A 20 6.49 1.24 1.07
C GLN A 20 6.17 0.38 2.27
N ARG A 21 6.82 0.67 3.39
CA ARG A 21 6.61 -0.05 4.64
C ARG A 21 5.66 0.75 5.53
N VAL A 22 4.55 0.14 5.89
CA VAL A 22 3.49 0.74 6.72
C VAL A 22 3.27 -0.08 7.98
N THR A 23 2.85 0.59 9.05
CA THR A 23 2.44 -0.07 10.29
C THR A 23 0.94 0.07 10.43
N LEU A 24 0.23 -1.06 10.56
CA LEU A 24 -1.23 -1.11 10.60
C LEU A 24 -1.70 -1.81 11.87
N GLN A 25 -2.96 -1.64 12.21
CA GLN A 25 -3.59 -2.48 13.23
C GLN A 25 -3.74 -3.90 12.69
N GLU A 26 -3.60 -4.88 13.58
CA GLU A 26 -3.93 -6.26 13.27
C GLU A 26 -5.40 -6.38 12.85
N GLY A 27 -5.65 -7.12 11.76
CA GLY A 27 -6.97 -7.20 11.13
C GLY A 27 -7.27 -6.06 10.14
N ALA A 28 -6.36 -5.13 9.92
CA ALA A 28 -6.50 -4.11 8.88
C ALA A 28 -6.64 -4.73 7.48
N THR A 29 -7.38 -4.04 6.63
CA THR A 29 -7.68 -4.44 5.26
C THR A 29 -6.60 -4.01 4.28
N VAL A 30 -6.63 -4.61 3.09
CA VAL A 30 -5.75 -4.23 1.98
C VAL A 30 -5.97 -2.75 1.56
N GLU A 31 -7.21 -2.27 1.58
CA GLU A 31 -7.51 -0.88 1.22
C GLU A 31 -6.88 0.11 2.20
N GLU A 32 -6.93 -0.19 3.50
CA GLU A 32 -6.28 0.64 4.53
C GLU A 32 -4.76 0.63 4.37
N ALA A 33 -4.15 -0.49 3.98
CA ALA A 33 -2.72 -0.56 3.67
C ALA A 33 -2.35 0.34 2.48
N ILE A 34 -3.15 0.34 1.41
CA ILE A 34 -2.94 1.19 0.23
C ILE A 34 -3.13 2.67 0.56
N ARG A 35 -4.10 3.02 1.42
CA ARG A 35 -4.28 4.40 1.89
C ARG A 35 -3.09 4.85 2.75
N ALA A 36 -2.64 3.99 3.68
CA ALA A 36 -1.52 4.28 4.57
C ALA A 36 -0.18 4.38 3.83
N SER A 37 -0.02 3.71 2.68
CA SER A 37 1.22 3.80 1.87
C SER A 37 1.37 5.16 1.16
N GLY A 38 0.37 6.04 1.24
CA GLY A 38 0.37 7.35 0.58
C GLY A 38 0.20 7.28 -0.94
N PHE A 39 -0.02 6.07 -1.50
CA PHE A 39 0.02 5.83 -2.94
C PHE A 39 -1.34 5.70 -3.61
N ALA A 40 -2.41 6.22 -2.99
CA ALA A 40 -3.73 6.24 -3.59
C ALA A 40 -3.74 6.91 -4.99
N GLY A 41 -2.81 7.83 -5.29
CA GLY A 41 -2.76 8.55 -6.57
C GLY A 41 -2.29 7.76 -7.81
N ILE A 42 -1.42 6.74 -7.69
CA ILE A 42 -0.96 5.99 -8.89
C ILE A 42 -1.86 4.84 -9.26
N ALA A 43 -2.54 4.21 -8.30
CA ALA A 43 -3.37 3.05 -8.57
C ALA A 43 -4.51 3.41 -9.54
N TYR A 44 -5.02 4.65 -9.48
CA TYR A 44 -5.98 5.17 -10.46
C TYR A 44 -5.34 5.57 -11.80
N ARG A 45 -4.05 5.97 -11.82
CA ARG A 45 -3.36 6.43 -13.04
C ARG A 45 -2.99 5.28 -13.99
N TYR A 46 -2.87 4.06 -13.48
CA TYR A 46 -2.62 2.86 -14.29
C TYR A 46 -3.89 2.03 -14.57
N ARG A 47 -5.09 2.53 -14.22
CA ARG A 47 -6.34 1.78 -14.42
C ARG A 47 -6.90 1.85 -15.85
N PHE A 48 -6.29 2.62 -16.75
CA PHE A 48 -6.69 2.71 -18.15
C PHE A 48 -5.46 2.94 -19.05
N ASN A 49 -4.81 1.86 -19.45
CA ASN A 49 -4.16 1.77 -20.77
C ASN A 49 -4.45 0.39 -21.33
#